data_AF-A0A2G9YC17-F1
#
_entry.id   AF-A0A2G9YC17-F1
#
_cell.length_a   1.000
_cell.length_b   1.000
_cell.length_c   1.000
_cell.angle_alpha   90.00
_cell.angle_beta   90.00
_cell.angle_gamma   90.00
#
_symmetry.space_group_name_H-M   'P 1'
#
loop_
_entity.id
_entity.type
_entity.pdbx_description
1 polymer ?
#
loop_
_entity_poly.entity_id
_entity_poly.type
_entity_poly.pdbx_seq_one_letter_code
_entity_poly.pdbx_strand_id
1 'polypeptide(L)'
;EMTSLYLKSYCQVNNKTSTVERKDGIINHLTSIFGTKYIYEITALDIEEHKRKGVEEGKAPATVNKEISVLRNILNKAVEWGKLRTAPPKIKLLKENNQRIRYLGKGEEILLLDACPEFLKLIIEIALNTGMRRSEI
;
A
#
# COMPACT_ATOMS: atom_id res chain seq x y z
N GLU A 1 -10.29 10.96 15.11
CA GLU A 1 -10.42 10.05 16.29
C GLU A 1 -10.22 8.58 15.95
N MET A 2 -11.04 7.98 15.08
CA MET A 2 -10.93 6.56 14.74
C MET A 2 -9.60 6.15 14.09
N THR A 3 -9.04 7.00 13.24
CA THR A 3 -7.74 6.80 12.60
C THR A 3 -6.60 6.71 13.61
N SER A 4 -6.58 7.62 14.60
CA SER A 4 -5.61 7.63 15.69
C SER A 4 -5.72 6.39 16.58
N LEU A 5 -6.95 5.97 16.90
CA LEU A 5 -7.20 4.73 17.65
C LEU A 5 -6.70 3.50 16.88
N TYR A 6 -6.98 3.43 15.57
CA TYR A 6 -6.52 2.35 14.71
C TYR A 6 -4.99 2.27 14.64
N LEU A 7 -4.30 3.41 14.56
CA LEU A 7 -2.84 3.45 14.55
C LEU A 7 -2.25 2.94 15.87
N LYS A 8 -2.70 3.50 17.00
CA LYS A 8 -2.14 3.21 18.33
C LYS A 8 -2.46 1.80 18.81
N SER A 9 -3.73 1.39 18.72
CA SER A 9 -4.19 0.14 19.34
C SER A 9 -3.99 -1.09 18.45
N TYR A 10 -4.03 -0.92 17.12
CA TYR A 10 -3.91 -2.05 16.20
C TYR A 10 -2.60 -2.03 15.41
N CYS A 11 -2.29 -0.92 14.72
CA CYS A 11 -1.16 -0.93 13.79
C CYS A 11 0.17 -1.13 14.50
N GLN A 12 0.44 -0.36 15.54
CA GLN A 12 1.69 -0.41 16.30
C GLN A 12 1.94 -1.77 16.97
N VAL A 13 0.87 -2.46 17.39
CA VAL A 13 0.98 -3.75 18.08
C VAL A 13 1.13 -4.91 17.09
N ASN A 14 0.40 -4.88 15.97
CA ASN A 14 0.24 -6.04 15.09
C ASN A 14 1.08 -5.99 13.81
N ASN A 15 1.81 -4.89 13.55
CA ASN A 15 2.58 -4.74 12.31
C ASN A 15 4.02 -4.33 12.61
N LYS A 16 4.94 -4.68 11.71
CA LYS A 16 6.32 -4.16 11.72
C LYS A 16 6.33 -2.64 11.59
N THR A 17 7.32 -1.97 12.19
CA THR A 17 7.46 -0.50 12.18
C THR A 17 7.35 0.10 10.78
N SER A 18 8.07 -0.46 9.80
CA SER A 18 8.01 -0.01 8.40
C SER A 18 6.62 -0.10 7.76
N THR A 19 5.80 -1.06 8.21
CA THR A 19 4.41 -1.19 7.75
C THR A 19 3.51 -0.16 8.42
N VAL A 20 3.78 0.18 9.69
CA VAL A 20 3.05 1.23 10.41
C VAL A 20 3.29 2.58 9.76
N GLU A 21 4.54 2.94 9.50
CA GLU A 21 4.90 4.19 8.81
C GLU A 21 4.23 4.33 7.45
N ARG A 22 4.23 3.24 6.66
CA ARG A 22 3.54 3.21 5.37
C ARG A 22 2.03 3.43 5.51
N LYS A 23 1.40 2.80 6.50
CA LYS A 23 -0.04 2.97 6.77
C LYS A 23 -0.35 4.36 7.30
N ASP A 24 0.54 4.96 8.10
CA ASP A 24 0.39 6.31 8.63
C ASP A 24 0.31 7.35 7.51
N GLY A 25 1.23 7.29 6.54
CA GLY A 25 1.18 8.17 5.36
C GLY A 25 -0.13 8.05 4.58
N ILE A 26 -0.65 6.83 4.42
CA ILE A 26 -1.96 6.59 3.77
C ILE A 26 -3.10 7.17 4.62
N ILE A 27 -3.04 7.01 5.94
CA ILE A 27 -4.06 7.51 6.86
C ILE A 27 -4.09 9.04 6.87
N ASN A 28 -2.94 9.71 6.78
CA ASN A 28 -2.87 11.16 6.68
C ASN A 28 -3.57 11.65 5.42
N HIS A 29 -3.31 10.99 4.27
CA HIS A 29 -4.02 11.29 3.02
C HIS A 29 -5.54 11.03 3.13
N LEU A 30 -5.95 9.89 3.67
CA LEU A 30 -7.37 9.58 3.90
C LEU A 30 -8.04 10.57 4.86
N THR A 31 -7.33 11.03 5.89
CA THR A 31 -7.83 12.03 6.84
C THR A 31 -7.97 13.39 6.17
N SER A 32 -7.11 13.75 5.22
CA SER A 32 -7.29 14.97 4.43
C SER A 32 -8.57 14.97 3.57
N ILE A 33 -9.06 13.79 3.18
CA ILE A 33 -10.21 13.63 2.27
C ILE A 33 -11.51 13.41 3.06
N PHE A 34 -11.46 12.51 4.05
CA PHE A 34 -12.63 12.09 4.83
C PHE A 34 -12.67 12.69 6.24
N GLY A 35 -11.68 13.48 6.64
CA GLY A 35 -11.55 13.96 8.03
C GLY A 35 -12.66 14.89 8.51
N THR A 36 -13.46 15.45 7.59
CA THR A 36 -14.65 16.23 7.90
C THR A 36 -15.90 15.38 8.15
N LYS A 37 -15.87 14.09 7.80
CA LYS A 37 -16.98 13.15 7.95
C LYS A 37 -16.78 12.25 9.16
N TYR A 38 -17.88 11.90 9.81
CA TYR A 38 -17.88 10.82 10.79
C TYR A 38 -17.79 9.45 10.11
N ILE A 39 -17.32 8.46 10.84
CA ILE A 39 -17.10 7.11 10.29
C ILE A 39 -18.39 6.43 9.79
N TYR A 40 -19.54 6.78 10.38
CA TYR A 40 -20.85 6.28 9.97
C TYR A 40 -21.42 6.98 8.74
N GLU A 41 -20.84 8.12 8.33
CA GLU A 41 -21.25 8.87 7.14
C GLU A 41 -20.49 8.43 5.88
N ILE A 42 -19.45 7.61 6.03
CA ILE A 42 -18.68 7.12 4.88
C ILE A 42 -19.51 6.07 4.14
N THR A 43 -19.99 6.44 2.97
CA THR A 43 -20.83 5.59 2.12
C THR A 43 -20.01 4.87 1.04
N ALA A 44 -20.64 3.90 0.36
CA ALA A 44 -20.05 3.28 -0.82
C ALA A 44 -19.79 4.31 -1.95
N LEU A 45 -20.68 5.30 -2.10
CA LEU A 45 -20.55 6.36 -3.11
C LEU A 45 -19.31 7.21 -2.87
N ASP A 46 -19.01 7.54 -1.62
CA ASP A 46 -17.80 8.28 -1.25
C ASP A 46 -16.51 7.55 -1.65
N ILE A 47 -16.53 6.22 -1.58
CA ILE A 47 -15.39 5.37 -1.92
C ILE A 47 -15.24 5.25 -3.44
N GLU A 48 -16.35 5.19 -4.19
CA GLU A 48 -16.30 5.25 -5.66
C GLU A 48 -15.84 6.63 -6.16
N GLU A 49 -16.25 7.71 -5.49
CA GLU A 49 -15.78 9.06 -5.79
C GLU A 49 -14.27 9.20 -5.56
N HIS A 50 -13.76 8.63 -4.46
CA HIS A 50 -12.32 8.58 -4.18
C HIS A 50 -11.55 7.81 -5.27
N LYS A 51 -12.10 6.68 -5.75
CA LYS A 51 -11.52 5.95 -6.88
C LYS A 51 -11.49 6.81 -8.14
N ARG A 52 -12.61 7.46 -8.47
CA ARG A 52 -12.73 8.30 -9.66
C ARG A 52 -11.67 9.39 -9.64
N LYS A 53 -11.59 10.15 -8.54
CA LYS A 53 -10.57 11.20 -8.36
C LYS A 53 -9.15 10.68 -8.49
N GLY A 54 -8.84 9.54 -7.87
CA GLY A 54 -7.51 8.95 -8.00
C GLY A 54 -7.14 8.59 -9.43
N VAL A 55 -8.10 8.10 -10.23
CA VAL A 55 -7.89 7.81 -11.64
C VAL A 55 -7.76 9.10 -12.46
N GLU A 56 -8.57 10.13 -12.18
CA GLU A 56 -8.49 11.44 -12.83
C GLU A 56 -7.15 12.14 -12.56
N GLU A 57 -6.59 11.98 -11.35
CA GLU A 57 -5.26 12.45 -10.97
C GLU A 57 -4.12 11.60 -11.56
N GLY A 58 -4.42 10.55 -12.33
CA GLY A 58 -3.43 9.67 -12.95
C GLY A 58 -2.73 8.73 -11.97
N LYS A 59 -3.27 8.50 -10.77
CA LYS A 59 -2.71 7.53 -9.81
C LYS A 59 -2.83 6.12 -10.37
N ALA A 60 -1.78 5.32 -10.19
CA ALA A 60 -1.81 3.91 -10.56
C ALA A 60 -2.95 3.19 -9.80
N PRO A 61 -3.68 2.25 -10.44
CA PRO A 61 -4.74 1.47 -9.77
C PRO A 61 -4.27 0.79 -8.47
N ALA A 62 -3.03 0.32 -8.44
CA ALA A 62 -2.40 -0.29 -7.28
C ALA A 62 -2.24 0.67 -6.08
N THR A 63 -2.02 1.96 -6.35
CA THR A 63 -1.92 2.99 -5.31
C THR A 63 -3.30 3.25 -4.70
N VAL A 64 -4.30 3.48 -5.55
CA VAL A 64 -5.70 3.69 -5.13
C VAL A 64 -6.22 2.47 -4.35
N ASN A 65 -5.95 1.27 -4.82
CA ASN A 65 -6.34 0.03 -4.15
C ASN A 65 -5.71 -0.12 -2.76
N LYS A 66 -4.46 0.33 -2.56
CA LYS A 66 -3.81 0.32 -1.23
C LYS A 66 -4.49 1.27 -0.25
N GLU A 67 -4.84 2.47 -0.69
CA GLU A 67 -5.60 3.43 0.12
C GLU A 67 -6.95 2.85 0.54
N ILE A 68 -7.68 2.28 -0.42
CA ILE A 68 -8.97 1.62 -0.18
C ILE A 68 -8.85 0.42 0.75
N SER A 69 -7.78 -0.36 0.63
CA SER A 69 -7.53 -1.50 1.49
C SER A 69 -7.30 -1.07 2.95
N VAL A 70 -6.57 0.04 3.16
CA VAL A 70 -6.40 0.62 4.50
C VAL A 70 -7.72 1.16 5.04
N LEU A 71 -8.48 1.91 4.23
CA LEU A 71 -9.80 2.42 4.62
C LEU A 71 -10.75 1.28 5.01
N ARG A 72 -10.81 0.23 4.19
CA ARG A 72 -11.61 -0.98 4.47
C ARG A 72 -11.22 -1.61 5.80
N ASN A 73 -9.92 -1.70 6.09
CA ASN A 73 -9.46 -2.27 7.35
C ASN A 73 -9.86 -1.41 8.56
N ILE A 74 -9.79 -0.09 8.43
CA ILE A 74 -10.24 0.86 9.46
C ILE A 74 -11.74 0.68 9.72
N LEU A 75 -12.57 0.60 8.67
CA LEU A 75 -14.01 0.40 8.80
C LEU A 75 -14.35 -0.96 9.43
N ASN A 76 -13.65 -2.03 9.05
CA ASN A 76 -13.83 -3.34 9.68
C ASN A 76 -13.47 -3.29 11.18
N LYS A 77 -12.36 -2.65 11.55
CA LYS A 77 -11.97 -2.48 12.96
C LYS A 77 -12.94 -1.58 13.72
N ALA A 78 -13.53 -0.59 13.07
CA ALA A 78 -14.58 0.21 13.68
C ALA A 78 -15.79 -0.63 14.06
N VAL A 79 -16.19 -1.60 13.24
CA VAL A 79 -17.28 -2.53 13.57
C VAL A 79 -16.87 -3.46 14.70
N GLU A 80 -15.68 -4.07 14.61
CA GLU A 80 -15.15 -4.98 15.63
C GLU A 80 -15.08 -4.30 17.02
N TRP A 81 -14.74 -3.01 17.08
CA TRP A 81 -14.63 -2.24 18.32
C TRP A 81 -15.93 -1.55 18.75
N GLY A 82 -17.05 -1.84 18.08
CA GLY A 82 -18.36 -1.26 18.40
C GLY A 82 -18.48 0.25 18.11
N LYS A 83 -17.58 0.80 17.31
CA LYS A 83 -17.57 2.22 16.89
C LYS A 83 -18.41 2.46 15.65
N LEU A 84 -18.69 1.42 14.87
CA LEU A 84 -19.62 1.43 13.76
C LEU A 84 -20.61 0.28 13.94
N ARG A 85 -21.91 0.58 13.89
CA ARG A 85 -22.97 -0.42 14.11
C ARG A 85 -23.37 -1.17 12.83
N THR A 86 -23.07 -0.59 11.67
CA THR A 86 -23.41 -1.13 10.36
C THR A 86 -22.23 -1.85 9.75
N ALA A 87 -22.51 -2.85 8.93
CA ALA A 87 -21.47 -3.53 8.16
C ALA A 87 -20.81 -2.54 7.18
N PRO A 88 -19.48 -2.62 6.96
CA PRO A 88 -18.81 -1.75 6.00
C PRO A 88 -19.33 -2.00 4.59
N PRO A 89 -19.34 -0.99 3.71
CA PRO A 89 -19.78 -1.15 2.34
C PRO A 89 -18.95 -2.21 1.61
N LYS A 90 -19.58 -2.93 0.69
CA LYS A 90 -18.86 -3.84 -0.22
C LYS A 90 -18.09 -3.00 -1.24
N ILE A 91 -16.76 -3.09 -1.19
CA ILE A 91 -15.88 -2.31 -2.06
C ILE A 91 -15.19 -3.25 -3.05
N LYS A 92 -15.37 -2.99 -4.35
CA LYS A 92 -14.64 -3.68 -5.43
C LYS A 92 -13.37 -2.89 -5.76
N LEU A 93 -12.23 -3.57 -5.79
CA LEU A 93 -10.95 -2.96 -6.15
C LEU A 93 -10.86 -2.71 -7.67
N LEU A 94 -10.06 -1.71 -8.05
CA LEU A 94 -9.73 -1.45 -9.45
C LEU A 94 -8.91 -2.61 -10.03
N LYS A 95 -9.07 -2.88 -11.33
CA LYS A 95 -8.27 -3.89 -12.02
C LYS A 95 -6.82 -3.40 -12.09
N GLU A 96 -5.91 -4.19 -11.54
CA GLU A 96 -4.48 -3.90 -11.59
C GLU A 96 -3.86 -4.57 -12.82
N ASN A 97 -2.96 -3.86 -13.51
CA ASN A 97 -2.08 -4.45 -14.52
C ASN A 97 -0.63 -4.46 -14.01
N ASN A 98 -0.41 -5.16 -12.90
CA ASN A 98 0.86 -5.19 -12.18
C ASN A 98 1.81 -6.32 -12.62
N GLN A 99 1.66 -6.83 -13.85
CA GLN A 99 2.54 -7.89 -14.33
C GLN A 99 3.96 -7.32 -14.49
N ARG A 100 4.87 -7.75 -13.61
CA ARG A 100 6.32 -7.55 -13.83
C ARG A 100 6.77 -8.56 -14.88
N ILE A 101 6.85 -8.12 -16.13
CA ILE A 101 7.20 -9.00 -17.27
C ILE A 101 8.72 -9.00 -17.52
N ARG A 102 9.49 -8.11 -16.90
CA ARG A 102 10.92 -7.94 -17.18
C ARG A 102 11.82 -8.59 -16.14
N TYR A 103 12.63 -9.53 -16.59
CA TYR A 103 13.75 -10.16 -15.88
C TYR A 103 14.98 -10.13 -16.80
N LEU A 104 16.20 -10.20 -16.25
CA LEU A 104 17.42 -10.25 -17.06
C LEU A 104 17.42 -11.52 -17.92
N GLY A 105 17.57 -11.33 -19.24
CA GLY A 105 17.71 -12.39 -20.21
C GLY A 105 19.14 -12.94 -20.24
N LYS A 106 19.32 -14.02 -21.02
CA LYS A 106 20.61 -14.68 -21.17
C LYS A 106 21.66 -13.70 -21.71
N GLY A 107 22.75 -13.51 -20.97
CA GLY A 107 23.85 -12.60 -21.33
C GLY A 107 23.67 -11.14 -20.90
N GLU A 108 22.46 -10.72 -20.49
CA GLU A 108 22.26 -9.36 -19.94
C GLU A 108 22.86 -9.19 -18.55
N GLU A 109 23.01 -10.29 -17.81
CA GLU A 109 23.75 -10.32 -16.54
C GLU A 109 25.22 -9.93 -16.71
N ILE A 110 25.86 -10.37 -17.81
CA ILE A 110 27.26 -10.04 -18.12
C ILE A 110 27.36 -8.55 -18.46
N LEU A 111 26.47 -8.07 -19.35
CA LEU A 111 26.42 -6.65 -19.71
C LEU A 111 26.15 -5.75 -18.49
N LEU A 112 25.33 -6.20 -17.55
CA LEU A 112 25.08 -5.50 -16.30
C LEU A 112 26.36 -5.41 -15.45
N LEU A 113 27.07 -6.53 -15.27
CA LEU A 113 28.30 -6.57 -14.48
C LEU A 113 29.41 -5.73 -15.12
N ASP A 114 29.57 -5.78 -16.45
CA ASP A 114 30.58 -5.02 -17.19
C ASP A 114 30.35 -3.50 -17.12
N ALA A 115 29.08 -3.06 -17.11
CA ALA A 115 28.72 -1.65 -17.00
C ALA A 115 28.78 -1.12 -15.56
N CYS A 116 28.86 -2.00 -14.55
CA CYS A 116 28.82 -1.58 -13.15
C CYS A 116 30.20 -1.17 -12.60
N PRO A 117 30.24 -0.14 -11.74
CA PRO A 117 31.43 0.18 -10.95
C PRO A 117 31.89 -1.00 -10.10
N GLU A 118 33.19 -1.13 -9.89
CA GLU A 118 33.81 -2.28 -9.21
C GLU A 118 33.18 -2.60 -7.84
N PHE A 119 32.85 -1.57 -7.05
CA PHE A 119 32.24 -1.73 -5.73
C PHE A 119 30.81 -2.30 -5.75
N LEU A 120 30.09 -2.20 -6.88
CA LEU A 120 28.74 -2.77 -7.04
C LEU A 120 28.74 -4.19 -7.60
N LYS A 121 29.81 -4.60 -8.31
CA LYS A 121 29.88 -5.92 -8.95
C LYS A 121 29.64 -7.05 -7.96
N LEU A 122 30.34 -7.02 -6.82
CA LEU A 122 30.19 -8.04 -5.78
C LEU A 122 28.74 -8.13 -5.25
N ILE A 123 28.09 -6.99 -5.03
CA ILE A 123 26.70 -6.93 -4.54
C ILE A 123 25.75 -7.53 -5.58
N ILE A 124 25.96 -7.22 -6.87
CA ILE A 124 25.13 -7.72 -7.97
C ILE A 124 25.37 -9.21 -8.20
N GLU A 125 26.61 -9.70 -8.14
CA GLU A 125 26.92 -11.12 -8.24
C GLU A 125 26.24 -11.92 -7.13
N ILE A 126 26.28 -11.44 -5.88
CA ILE A 126 25.54 -12.08 -4.78
C ILE A 126 24.04 -12.08 -5.07
N ALA A 127 23.47 -10.96 -5.53
CA ALA A 127 22.04 -10.87 -5.83
C ALA A 127 21.60 -11.85 -6.92
N LEU A 128 22.39 -11.97 -8.00
CA LEU A 128 22.11 -12.86 -9.13
C LEU A 128 22.18 -14.34 -8.74
N ASN A 129 23.14 -14.72 -7.91
CA ASN A 129 23.37 -16.13 -7.56
C ASN A 129 22.51 -16.64 -6.40
N THR A 130 22.12 -15.77 -5.46
CA THR A 130 21.40 -16.19 -4.24
C THR A 130 19.89 -15.96 -4.33
N GLY A 131 19.43 -15.09 -5.24
CA GLY A 131 18.02 -14.68 -5.32
C GLY A 131 17.53 -13.90 -4.10
N MET A 132 18.44 -13.39 -3.26
CA MET A 132 18.12 -12.57 -2.10
C MET A 132 17.39 -11.29 -2.50
N ARG A 133 16.47 -10.82 -1.65
CA ARG A 133 15.86 -9.49 -1.80
C ARG A 133 16.90 -8.43 -1.51
N ARG A 134 16.77 -7.26 -2.14
CA ARG A 134 17.64 -6.10 -1.87
C ARG A 134 17.75 -5.74 -0.38
N SER A 135 16.71 -5.96 0.43
CA SER A 135 16.76 -5.67 1.87
C SER A 135 17.54 -6.71 2.69
N GLU A 136 17.94 -7.82 2.07
CA GLU A 136 18.67 -8.92 2.68
C GLU A 136 20.18 -8.85 2.33
N ILE A 137 20.56 -8.06 1.32
CA ILE A 137 21.93 -7.80 0.86
C ILE A 137 22.45 -6.51 1.50
#